data_AF-A0A086AXN6-F1
#
_entry.id   AF-A0A086AXN6-F1
#
_cell.length_a   1.000
_cell.length_b   1.000
_cell.length_c   1.000
_cell.angle_alpha   90.00
_cell.angle_beta   90.00
_cell.angle_gamma   90.00
#
_symmetry.space_group_name_H-M   'P 1'
#
loop_
_entity.id
_entity.type
_entity.pdbx_description
1 polymer ?
#
loop_
_entity_poly.entity_id
_entity_poly.type
_entity_poly.pdbx_seq_one_letter_code
_entity_poly.pdbx_strand_id
1 'polypeptide(L)'
;MNIKFGNFVVDKDGILVNGNYRMDASRLWETREFKGVLLWDWLIHLTEKTWVTSETVGNLNTAFFLAQDLFKNQKPVHASEASIAQTLYVQKQMLENDEEQERKRASKNKGKETILKDFDINDDDFEYKEIELL
;
A
#
# COMPACT_ATOMS: atom_id res chain seq x y z
N MET A 1 0.34 -12.45 -24.56
CA MET A 1 0.19 -10.98 -24.68
C MET A 1 0.52 -10.40 -23.31
N ASN A 2 1.44 -9.45 -23.23
CA ASN A 2 1.85 -8.83 -21.97
C ASN A 2 1.63 -7.33 -22.09
N ILE A 3 0.82 -6.74 -21.21
CA ILE A 3 0.50 -5.31 -21.20
C ILE A 3 0.98 -4.72 -19.88
N LYS A 4 1.75 -3.63 -19.92
CA LYS A 4 2.43 -3.05 -18.74
C LYS A 4 1.87 -1.67 -18.38
N PHE A 5 1.61 -1.47 -17.10
CA PHE A 5 1.21 -0.21 -16.48
C PHE A 5 2.14 0.07 -15.30
N GLY A 6 3.14 0.93 -15.48
CA GLY A 6 4.16 1.14 -14.44
C GLY A 6 4.82 -0.18 -14.02
N ASN A 7 4.62 -0.58 -12.77
CA ASN A 7 5.17 -1.81 -12.18
C ASN A 7 4.27 -3.04 -12.31
N PHE A 8 3.09 -2.89 -12.91
CA PHE A 8 2.09 -3.94 -13.08
C PHE A 8 2.14 -4.48 -14.51
N VAL A 9 2.20 -5.80 -14.67
CA VAL A 9 2.19 -6.48 -15.97
C VAL A 9 1.02 -7.45 -15.99
N VAL A 10 0.07 -7.21 -16.88
CA VAL A 10 -1.02 -8.15 -17.17
C VAL A 10 -0.49 -9.13 -18.22
N ASP A 11 -0.43 -10.40 -17.86
CA ASP A 11 -0.03 -11.49 -18.76
C ASP A 11 -1.15 -12.54 -18.86
N LYS A 12 -0.86 -13.73 -19.43
CA LYS A 12 -1.85 -14.80 -19.63
C LYS A 12 -2.39 -15.44 -18.34
N ASP A 13 -1.68 -15.33 -17.22
CA ASP A 13 -2.03 -16.03 -15.98
C ASP A 13 -2.63 -15.05 -14.94
N GLY A 14 -2.77 -13.75 -15.25
CA GLY A 14 -3.18 -12.70 -14.30
C GLY A 14 -2.27 -11.46 -14.29
N ILE A 15 -1.94 -10.94 -13.11
CA ILE A 15 -1.12 -9.72 -12.92
C ILE A 15 0.16 -10.04 -12.14
N LEU A 16 1.30 -9.68 -12.72
CA LEU A 16 2.62 -9.72 -12.11
C LEU A 16 3.05 -8.31 -11.70
N VAL A 17 3.47 -8.15 -10.44
CA VAL A 17 3.92 -6.88 -9.89
C VAL A 17 5.39 -6.97 -9.49
N ASN A 18 6.19 -5.98 -9.90
CA ASN A 18 7.63 -5.91 -9.61
C ASN A 18 8.43 -7.18 -9.96
N GLY A 19 7.90 -8.05 -10.81
CA GLY A 19 8.53 -9.32 -11.21
C GLY A 19 8.51 -10.44 -10.16
N ASN A 20 7.96 -10.21 -8.96
CA ASN A 20 8.03 -11.17 -7.86
C ASN A 20 6.70 -11.40 -7.12
N TYR A 21 5.70 -10.55 -7.32
CA TYR A 21 4.40 -10.68 -6.68
C TYR A 21 3.32 -10.99 -7.70
N ARG A 22 2.57 -12.08 -7.47
CA ARG A 22 1.61 -12.62 -8.43
C ARG A 22 0.18 -12.53 -7.90
N MET A 23 -0.71 -11.98 -8.71
CA MET A 23 -2.16 -12.13 -8.55
C MET A 23 -2.69 -12.95 -9.72
N ASP A 24 -3.17 -14.16 -9.44
CA ASP A 24 -3.68 -15.06 -10.46
C ASP A 24 -5.04 -14.59 -11.00
N ALA A 25 -5.30 -14.87 -12.28
CA ALA A 25 -6.54 -14.47 -12.95
C ALA A 25 -7.81 -14.98 -12.23
N SER A 26 -7.75 -16.15 -11.60
CA SER A 26 -8.86 -16.71 -10.82
C SER A 26 -9.25 -15.86 -9.61
N ARG A 27 -8.31 -15.07 -9.09
CA ARG A 27 -8.49 -14.28 -7.88
C ARG A 27 -9.00 -12.86 -8.15
N LEU A 28 -9.08 -12.45 -9.43
CA LEU A 28 -9.63 -11.15 -9.85
C LEU A 28 -11.08 -10.91 -9.41
N TRP A 29 -11.79 -11.97 -9.04
CA TRP A 29 -13.20 -11.95 -8.66
C TRP A 29 -13.42 -12.09 -7.14
N GLU A 30 -12.35 -12.14 -6.36
CA GLU A 30 -12.45 -12.18 -4.90
C GLU A 30 -12.99 -10.84 -4.40
N THR A 31 -13.97 -10.94 -3.50
CA THR A 31 -14.64 -9.79 -2.91
C THR A 31 -14.60 -9.88 -1.39
N ARG A 32 -14.61 -8.73 -0.73
CA ARG A 32 -14.66 -8.61 0.72
C ARG A 32 -15.79 -7.68 1.14
N GLU A 33 -16.45 -8.01 2.24
CA GLU A 33 -17.42 -7.10 2.85
C GLU A 33 -16.70 -6.11 3.77
N PHE A 34 -17.04 -4.83 3.62
CA PHE A 34 -16.55 -3.76 4.49
C PHE A 34 -17.70 -2.80 4.78
N LYS A 35 -18.13 -2.75 6.05
CA LYS A 35 -19.23 -1.91 6.53
C LYS A 35 -20.53 -2.08 5.71
N GLY A 36 -20.88 -3.32 5.37
CA GLY A 36 -22.08 -3.64 4.59
C GLY A 36 -21.96 -3.39 3.09
N VAL A 37 -20.77 -3.04 2.59
CA VAL A 37 -20.50 -2.83 1.16
C VAL A 37 -19.52 -3.88 0.67
N LEU A 38 -19.81 -4.46 -0.49
CA LEU A 38 -18.92 -5.41 -1.14
C LEU A 38 -17.87 -4.69 -1.98
N LEU A 39 -16.60 -4.96 -1.72
CA LEU A 39 -15.42 -4.35 -2.35
C LEU A 39 -14.58 -5.40 -3.07
N TRP A 40 -13.79 -5.00 -4.07
CA TRP A 40 -12.82 -5.90 -4.70
C TRP A 40 -11.66 -6.16 -3.73
N ASP A 41 -11.54 -7.40 -3.25
CA ASP A 41 -10.63 -7.72 -2.14
C ASP A 41 -9.18 -7.39 -2.49
N TRP A 42 -8.76 -7.80 -3.69
CA TRP A 42 -7.40 -7.60 -4.16
C TRP A 42 -7.00 -6.15 -4.36
N LEU A 43 -7.91 -5.30 -4.81
CA LEU A 43 -7.62 -3.87 -4.90
C LEU A 43 -7.34 -3.29 -3.51
N ILE A 44 -8.12 -3.68 -2.50
CA ILE A 44 -7.89 -3.26 -1.11
C ILE A 44 -6.58 -3.85 -0.57
N HIS A 45 -6.35 -5.15 -0.75
CA HIS A 45 -5.16 -5.82 -0.24
C HIS A 45 -3.86 -5.27 -0.83
N LEU A 46 -3.84 -4.96 -2.13
CA LEU A 46 -2.64 -4.42 -2.76
C LEU A 46 -2.33 -2.99 -2.30
N THR A 47 -3.35 -2.21 -1.94
CA THR A 47 -3.16 -0.88 -1.36
C THR A 47 -2.45 -0.90 0.00
N GLU A 48 -2.47 -2.03 0.73
CA GLU A 48 -1.70 -2.19 1.97
C GLU A 48 -0.19 -2.39 1.74
N LYS A 49 0.26 -2.55 0.49
CA LYS A 49 1.66 -2.79 0.17
C LYS A 49 2.40 -1.46 0.02
N THR A 50 3.62 -1.41 0.56
CA THR A 50 4.48 -0.20 0.55
C THR A 50 4.86 0.32 -0.83
N TRP A 51 4.74 -0.51 -1.87
CA TRP A 51 4.99 -0.14 -3.26
C TRP A 51 3.74 0.34 -4.01
N VAL A 52 2.56 0.33 -3.37
CA VAL A 52 1.37 1.04 -3.85
C VAL A 52 1.28 2.37 -3.12
N THR A 53 1.41 3.43 -3.90
CA THR A 53 1.40 4.82 -3.47
C THR A 53 0.32 5.58 -4.23
N SER A 54 0.05 6.83 -3.85
CA SER A 54 -0.87 7.70 -4.60
C SER A 54 -0.48 7.89 -6.07
N GLU A 55 0.81 7.77 -6.40
CA GLU A 55 1.32 7.89 -7.78
C GLU A 55 1.12 6.59 -8.59
N THR A 56 1.10 5.44 -7.92
CA THR A 56 1.11 4.13 -8.58
C THR A 56 -0.23 3.40 -8.53
N VAL A 57 -1.14 3.80 -7.64
CA VAL A 57 -2.49 3.21 -7.51
C VAL A 57 -3.32 3.33 -8.78
N GLY A 58 -3.14 4.40 -9.57
CA GLY A 58 -3.79 4.54 -10.87
C GLY A 58 -3.41 3.42 -11.83
N ASN A 59 -2.13 3.07 -11.90
CA ASN A 59 -1.63 1.98 -12.73
C ASN A 59 -2.17 0.62 -12.26
N LEU A 60 -2.25 0.42 -10.93
CA LEU A 60 -2.87 -0.78 -10.35
C LEU A 60 -4.32 -0.91 -10.82
N ASN A 61 -5.12 0.15 -10.68
CA ASN A 61 -6.53 0.12 -11.03
C ASN A 61 -6.74 -0.16 -12.52
N THR A 62 -5.96 0.48 -13.40
CA THR A 62 -6.01 0.21 -14.84
C THR A 62 -5.63 -1.23 -15.16
N ALA A 63 -4.55 -1.75 -14.58
CA ALA A 63 -4.13 -3.14 -14.79
C ALA A 63 -5.21 -4.12 -14.31
N PHE A 64 -5.81 -3.86 -13.15
CA PHE A 64 -6.84 -4.71 -12.56
C PHE A 64 -8.10 -4.79 -13.42
N PHE A 65 -8.67 -3.66 -13.82
CA PHE A 65 -9.90 -3.65 -14.63
C PHE A 65 -9.66 -4.16 -16.05
N LEU A 66 -8.48 -3.92 -16.62
CA LEU A 66 -8.10 -4.55 -17.89
C LEU A 66 -8.05 -6.07 -17.75
N ALA A 67 -7.41 -6.58 -16.69
CA ALA A 67 -7.35 -8.02 -16.46
C ALA A 67 -8.75 -8.62 -16.28
N GLN A 68 -9.65 -7.96 -15.55
CA GLN A 68 -11.04 -8.41 -15.41
C GLN A 68 -11.76 -8.51 -16.77
N ASP A 69 -11.60 -7.54 -17.67
CA ASP A 69 -12.21 -7.63 -19.01
C ASP A 69 -11.59 -8.74 -19.88
N LEU A 70 -10.27 -8.89 -19.83
CA LEU A 70 -9.56 -9.97 -20.55
C LEU A 70 -9.95 -11.37 -20.06
N PHE A 71 -10.14 -11.52 -18.74
CA PHE A 71 -10.46 -12.79 -18.09
C PHE A 71 -11.93 -12.96 -17.73
N LYS A 72 -12.84 -12.16 -18.30
CA LYS A 72 -14.28 -12.21 -17.98
C LYS A 72 -14.91 -13.59 -18.18
N ASN A 73 -14.41 -14.36 -19.15
CA ASN A 73 -14.87 -15.73 -19.42
C ASN A 73 -14.51 -16.71 -18.30
N GLN A 74 -13.61 -16.33 -17.38
CA GLN A 74 -13.20 -17.12 -16.21
C GLN A 74 -13.93 -16.67 -14.92
N LYS A 75 -14.85 -15.70 -15.01
CA LYS A 75 -15.63 -15.24 -13.85
C LYS A 75 -16.47 -16.41 -13.30
N PRO A 76 -16.34 -16.76 -12.00
CA PRO A 76 -17.18 -17.78 -11.40
C PRO A 76 -18.66 -17.40 -11.49
N VAL A 77 -19.53 -18.38 -11.77
CA VAL A 77 -20.98 -18.17 -11.95
C VAL A 77 -21.64 -17.49 -10.73
N HIS A 78 -21.13 -17.79 -9.54
CA HIS A 78 -21.66 -17.25 -8.27
C HIS A 78 -20.82 -16.10 -7.70
N ALA A 79 -19.87 -15.55 -8.46
CA ALA A 79 -19.08 -14.42 -8.00
C ALA A 79 -19.96 -13.16 -7.91
N SER A 80 -20.12 -12.65 -6.69
CA SER A 80 -20.78 -11.38 -6.43
C SER A 80 -20.01 -10.22 -7.05
N GLU A 81 -20.75 -9.22 -7.52
CA GLU A 81 -20.15 -8.02 -8.10
C GLU A 81 -19.93 -6.97 -7.01
N ALA A 82 -18.67 -6.57 -6.85
CA ALA A 82 -18.31 -5.52 -5.91
C ALA A 82 -18.50 -4.12 -6.50
N SER A 83 -18.72 -3.15 -5.63
CA SER A 83 -18.84 -1.75 -6.02
C SER A 83 -17.47 -1.17 -6.37
N ILE A 84 -17.27 -0.85 -7.66
CA ILE A 84 -16.06 -0.19 -8.14
C ILE A 84 -15.87 1.15 -7.43
N ALA A 85 -16.89 2.01 -7.42
CA ALA A 85 -16.79 3.35 -6.84
C ALA A 85 -16.41 3.32 -5.36
N GLN A 86 -17.01 2.42 -4.58
CA GLN A 86 -16.70 2.29 -3.16
C GLN A 86 -15.31 1.69 -2.94
N THR A 87 -14.89 0.74 -3.77
CA THR A 87 -13.53 0.17 -3.70
C THR A 87 -12.49 1.27 -3.91
N LEU A 88 -12.63 2.05 -4.98
CA LEU A 88 -11.70 3.14 -5.29
C LEU A 88 -11.70 4.24 -4.21
N TYR A 89 -12.86 4.54 -3.66
CA TYR A 89 -12.98 5.48 -2.54
C TYR A 89 -12.22 5.00 -1.31
N VAL A 90 -12.40 3.74 -0.92
CA VAL A 90 -11.69 3.16 0.23
C VAL A 90 -10.18 3.12 0.00
N GLN A 91 -9.72 2.72 -1.20
CA GLN A 91 -8.29 2.76 -1.52
C GLN A 91 -7.71 4.17 -1.38
N LYS A 92 -8.41 5.19 -1.88
CA LYS A 92 -7.98 6.58 -1.73
C LYS A 92 -7.86 6.98 -0.26
N GLN A 93 -8.85 6.64 0.58
CA GLN A 93 -8.80 6.94 2.01
C GLN A 93 -7.64 6.22 2.72
N MET A 94 -7.32 4.98 2.33
CA MET A 94 -6.18 4.26 2.90
C MET A 94 -4.86 4.98 2.61
N LEU A 95 -4.64 5.37 1.35
CA LEU A 95 -3.42 6.07 0.93
C LEU A 95 -3.28 7.45 1.59
N GLU A 96 -4.36 8.23 1.65
CA GLU A 96 -4.34 9.55 2.29
C GLU A 96 -3.99 9.46 3.78
N ASN A 97 -4.54 8.47 4.48
CA ASN A 97 -4.25 8.22 5.89
C ASN A 97 -2.79 7.81 6.10
N ASP A 98 -2.25 6.94 5.25
CA ASP A 98 -0.86 6.50 5.34
C ASP A 98 0.11 7.67 5.10
N GLU A 99 -0.14 8.49 4.08
CA GLU A 99 0.66 9.71 3.82
C GLU A 99 0.59 10.72 4.97
N GLU A 100 -0.57 10.88 5.62
CA GLU A 100 -0.69 11.75 6.80
C GLU A 100 0.12 11.20 7.98
N GLN A 101 0.08 9.88 8.21
CA GLN A 101 0.88 9.24 9.25
C GLN A 101 2.37 9.40 9.01
N GLU A 102 2.84 9.22 7.77
CA GLU A 102 4.24 9.43 7.39
C GLU A 102 4.68 10.88 7.62
N ARG A 103 3.87 11.86 7.21
CA ARG A 103 4.12 13.28 7.47
C ARG A 103 4.25 13.58 8.96
N LYS A 104 3.35 13.04 9.80
CA LYS A 104 3.40 13.19 11.26
C LYS A 104 4.68 12.58 11.86
N ARG A 105 5.11 11.42 11.37
CA ARG A 105 6.36 10.76 11.81
C ARG A 105 7.59 11.57 11.40
N ALA A 106 7.64 12.07 10.17
CA ALA A 106 8.75 12.90 9.68
C ALA A 106 8.90 14.19 10.50
N SER A 107 7.79 14.87 10.82
CA SER A 107 7.81 16.08 11.66
C SER A 107 8.30 15.81 13.10
N LYS A 108 7.93 14.67 13.70
CA LYS A 108 8.45 14.26 15.02
C LYS A 108 9.95 13.98 15.00
N ASN A 109 10.46 13.38 13.93
CA ASN A 109 11.88 13.09 13.80
C ASN A 109 12.71 14.35 13.58
N LYS A 110 12.23 15.31 12.78
CA LYS A 110 12.89 16.63 12.63
C LYS A 110 12.99 17.37 13.96
N GLY A 111 11.93 17.35 14.79
CA GLY A 111 11.97 17.97 16.12
C GLY A 111 13.01 17.35 17.05
N LYS A 112 13.23 16.03 16.99
CA LYS A 112 14.29 15.36 17.77
C LYS A 112 15.70 15.70 17.28
N GLU A 113 15.88 15.84 15.97
CA GLU A 113 17.17 16.19 15.38
C GLU A 113 17.55 17.66 15.64
N THR A 114 16.57 18.57 15.72
CA THR A 114 16.79 19.95 16.16
C THR A 114 17.19 20.01 17.64
N ILE A 115 16.53 19.26 18.53
CA ILE A 115 16.89 19.22 19.97
C ILE A 115 18.32 18.70 20.19
N LEU A 116 18.78 17.73 19.39
CA LEU A 116 20.15 17.22 19.48
C LEU A 116 21.20 18.18 18.90
N LYS A 117 20.82 19.10 17.99
CA LYS A 117 21.72 20.13 17.45
C LYS A 117 21.78 21.38 18.33
N ASP A 118 20.75 21.62 19.15
CA ASP A 118 20.73 22.70 20.14
C ASP A 118 21.38 22.30 21.49
N PHE A 119 21.66 21.00 21.69
CA PHE A 119 22.61 20.54 22.70
C PHE A 119 24.01 20.53 22.09
N ASP A 120 24.61 21.72 22.01
CA ASP A 120 26.05 21.88 21.82
C ASP A 120 26.75 21.33 23.08
N ILE A 121 27.03 20.02 23.07
CA ILE A 121 27.92 19.38 24.04
C ILE A 121 29.34 19.85 23.70
N ASN A 122 29.66 21.06 24.11
CA ASN A 122 31.03 21.40 24.47
C ASN A 122 31.21 20.91 25.92
N ASP A 123 31.53 19.63 26.08
CA ASP A 123 32.04 19.11 27.36
C ASP A 123 33.31 18.30 27.09
N ASP A 124 34.43 19.00 27.17
CA ASP A 124 35.75 18.44 27.50
C ASP A 124 35.81 17.91 28.95
N ASP A 125 34.70 17.85 29.69
CA ASP A 125 34.64 17.41 31.09
C ASP A 125 33.56 16.33 31.31
N PHE A 126 33.83 15.08 30.90
CA PHE A 126 33.07 13.91 31.38
C PHE A 126 33.90 13.13 32.41
N GLU A 127 33.78 13.53 33.68
CA GLU A 127 34.25 12.74 34.82
C GLU A 127 33.18 11.69 35.17
N TYR A 128 33.46 10.42 34.88
CA TYR A 128 32.58 9.31 35.25
C TYR A 128 32.59 9.12 36.77
N LYS A 129 31.47 9.39 37.44
CA LYS A 129 31.21 8.85 38.79
C LYS A 129 30.46 7.53 38.65
N GLU A 130 31.13 6.44 39.02
CA GLU A 130 30.50 5.15 39.31
C GLU A 130 29.44 5.36 40.40
N ILE A 131 28.22 4.89 40.13
CA ILE A 131 27.18 4.79 41.15
C ILE A 131 27.19 3.33 41.63
N GLU A 132 27.67 3.09 42.85
CA GLU A 132 27.46 1.80 43.52
C GLU A 132 25.97 1.63 43.83
N LEU A 133 25.38 0.58 43.27
CA LEU A 133 24.05 0.11 43.62
C LEU A 133 24.14 -0.66 44.95
N LEU A 134 23.61 -0.07 46.02
CA LEU A 134 23.31 -0.76 47.28
C LEU A 134 22.04 -1.63 47.15
#